data_AF-A0A2V8PTT4-F1
#
_entry.id   AF-A0A2V8PTT4-F1
#
_cell.length_a   1.000
_cell.length_b   1.000
_cell.length_c   1.000
_cell.angle_alpha   90.00
_cell.angle_beta   90.00
_cell.angle_gamma   90.00
#
_symmetry.space_group_name_H-M   'P 1'
#
loop_
_entity.id
_entity.type
_entity.pdbx_description
1 polymer ?
#
loop_
_entity_poly.entity_id
_entity_poly.type
_entity_poly.pdbx_seq_one_letter_code
_entity_poly.pdbx_strand_id
1 'polypeptide(L)'
;RWRQARRWWRKALLVILLSLSIVPAWFARQNHFEWMFNPLHNSAYVKVADAAFVRDSDMVLAVKINNEAVAYPVRLMAYHHVVADTVGGTPICATY
;
A
#
# COMPACT_ATOMS: atom_id res chain seq x y z
N ARG A 1 29.73 46.85 2.74
CA ARG A 1 28.37 46.37 2.42
C ARG A 1 28.33 45.30 1.29
N TRP A 2 29.09 45.44 0.20
CA TRP A 2 29.13 44.49 -0.93
C TRP A 2 29.61 43.05 -0.63
N ARG A 3 30.62 42.86 0.23
CA ARG A 3 31.14 41.52 0.58
C ARG A 3 30.15 40.67 1.39
N GLN A 4 29.30 41.33 2.17
CA GLN A 4 28.30 40.67 3.01
C GLN A 4 27.13 40.16 2.16
N ALA A 5 26.64 40.97 1.22
CA ALA A 5 25.65 40.54 0.22
C ALA A 5 26.14 39.33 -0.59
N ARG A 6 27.39 39.33 -1.05
CA ARG A 6 28.00 38.19 -1.78
C ARG A 6 28.09 36.91 -0.94
N ARG A 7 28.28 37.01 0.39
CA ARG A 7 28.30 35.85 1.30
C ARG A 7 26.91 35.26 1.53
N TRP A 8 25.87 36.09 1.59
CA TRP A 8 24.48 35.63 1.68
C TRP A 8 24.02 34.91 0.41
N TRP A 9 24.34 35.47 -0.76
CA TRP A 9 24.06 34.81 -2.05
C TRP A 9 24.75 33.45 -2.20
N ARG A 10 26.01 33.33 -1.75
CA ARG A 10 26.72 32.03 -1.74
C ARG A 10 26.05 31.01 -0.81
N LYS A 11 25.60 31.44 0.39
CA LYS A 11 24.87 30.55 1.30
C LYS A 11 23.53 30.11 0.70
N ALA A 12 22.79 31.03 0.09
CA ALA A 12 21.52 30.71 -0.58
C ALA A 12 21.75 29.70 -1.72
N LEU A 13 22.76 29.92 -2.55
CA LEU A 13 23.10 29.00 -3.64
C LEU A 13 23.51 27.61 -3.12
N LEU A 14 24.30 27.55 -2.05
CA LEU A 14 24.67 26.28 -1.42
C LEU A 14 23.45 25.55 -0.85
N VAL A 15 22.53 26.26 -0.18
CA VAL A 15 21.28 25.66 0.32
C VAL A 15 20.46 25.11 -0.83
N ILE A 16 20.30 25.86 -1.92
CA ILE A 16 19.56 25.40 -3.11
C ILE A 16 20.20 24.14 -3.69
N LEU A 17 21.52 24.12 -3.87
CA LEU A 17 22.24 22.94 -4.39
C LEU A 17 22.09 21.72 -3.47
N LEU A 18 22.19 21.92 -2.15
CA LEU A 18 21.96 20.86 -1.18
C LEU A 18 20.52 20.35 -1.23
N SER A 19 19.53 21.24 -1.28
CA SER A 19 18.13 20.86 -1.41
C SER A 19 17.86 20.09 -2.71
N LEU A 20 18.43 20.53 -3.83
CA LEU A 20 18.30 19.85 -5.13
C LEU A 20 18.91 18.45 -5.15
N SER A 21 19.89 18.15 -4.30
CA SER A 21 20.45 16.80 -4.16
C SER A 21 19.70 15.97 -3.11
N ILE A 22 19.36 16.57 -1.97
CA ILE A 22 18.78 15.86 -0.81
C ILE A 22 17.32 15.48 -1.08
N VAL A 23 16.51 16.39 -1.63
CA VAL A 23 15.07 16.15 -1.81
C VAL A 23 14.81 14.98 -2.76
N PRO A 24 15.45 14.88 -3.95
CA PRO A 24 15.27 13.72 -4.82
C PRO A 24 15.86 12.44 -4.22
N ALA A 25 17.00 12.52 -3.53
CA ALA A 25 17.59 11.35 -2.87
C ALA A 25 16.70 10.80 -1.74
N TRP A 26 16.01 11.68 -1.01
CA TRP A 26 14.99 11.31 -0.02
C TRP A 26 13.76 10.73 -0.71
N PHE A 27 13.26 11.37 -1.77
CA PHE A 27 12.08 10.93 -2.49
C PHE A 27 12.27 9.57 -3.18
N ALA A 28 13.46 9.31 -3.72
CA ALA A 28 13.82 8.02 -4.30
C ALA A 28 13.84 6.86 -3.27
N ARG A 29 13.82 7.17 -1.98
CA ARG A 29 13.72 6.18 -0.89
C ARG A 29 12.30 6.03 -0.35
N GLN A 30 11.34 6.80 -0.86
CA GLN A 30 9.93 6.66 -0.48
C GLN A 30 9.26 5.69 -1.45
N ASN A 31 8.54 4.69 -0.91
CA ASN A 31 7.71 3.82 -1.70
C ASN A 31 6.36 4.50 -1.96
N HIS A 32 6.19 5.12 -3.13
CA HIS A 32 4.94 5.82 -3.48
C HIS A 32 3.73 4.89 -3.56
N PHE A 33 3.93 3.58 -3.75
CA PHE A 33 2.84 2.60 -3.79
C PHE A 33 2.10 2.49 -2.46
N GLU A 34 2.77 2.72 -1.33
CA GLU A 34 2.15 2.74 0.01
C GLU A 34 1.13 3.89 0.18
N TRP A 35 1.24 4.94 -0.64
CA TRP A 35 0.29 6.06 -0.61
C TRP A 35 -0.94 5.80 -1.49
N MET A 36 -0.81 4.91 -2.47
CA MET A 36 -1.87 4.61 -3.43
C MET A 36 -2.73 3.42 -2.99
N PHE A 37 -2.15 2.48 -2.25
CA PHE A 37 -2.83 1.27 -1.80
C PHE A 37 -2.89 1.25 -0.27
N ASN A 38 -4.09 1.42 0.28
CA ASN A 38 -4.27 1.34 1.72
C ASN A 38 -4.11 -0.11 2.19
N PRO A 39 -3.21 -0.40 3.15
CA PRO A 39 -3.06 -1.73 3.70
C PRO A 39 -4.37 -2.20 4.35
N LEU A 40 -4.71 -3.47 4.16
CA LEU A 40 -5.83 -4.09 4.87
C LEU A 40 -5.37 -4.51 6.26
N HIS A 41 -5.54 -3.63 7.25
CA HIS A 41 -5.08 -3.89 8.61
C HIS A 41 -5.84 -4.99 9.34
N ASN A 42 -7.15 -5.09 9.10
CA ASN A 42 -8.02 -6.10 9.69
C ASN A 42 -8.90 -6.67 8.57
N SER A 43 -8.69 -7.95 8.25
CA SER A 43 -9.58 -8.72 7.40
C SER A 43 -10.79 -9.18 8.22
N ALA A 44 -11.97 -9.16 7.60
CA ALA A 44 -13.19 -9.68 8.19
C ALA A 44 -14.04 -10.31 7.09
N TYR A 45 -14.80 -11.33 7.48
CA TYR A 45 -15.69 -12.03 6.58
C TYR A 45 -17.12 -11.52 6.70
N VAL A 46 -17.81 -11.64 5.58
CA VAL A 46 -19.25 -11.48 5.48
C VAL A 46 -19.83 -12.79 4.98
N LYS A 47 -21.05 -13.14 5.41
CA LYS A 47 -21.74 -14.32 4.86
C LYS A 47 -22.05 -14.07 3.39
N VAL A 48 -22.12 -15.13 2.60
CA VAL A 48 -22.43 -15.05 1.16
C VAL A 48 -23.71 -14.25 0.90
N ALA A 49 -24.76 -14.46 1.71
CA ALA A 49 -26.04 -13.74 1.58
C ALA A 49 -25.93 -12.21 1.79
N ASP A 50 -24.93 -11.76 2.55
CA ASP A 50 -24.73 -10.36 2.91
C ASP A 50 -23.64 -9.70 2.03
N ALA A 51 -23.00 -10.47 1.14
CA ALA A 51 -21.87 -10.04 0.30
C ALA A 51 -22.32 -9.31 -0.99
N ALA A 52 -23.20 -8.31 -0.89
CA ALA A 52 -23.78 -7.61 -2.05
C ALA A 52 -22.76 -6.90 -2.98
N PHE A 53 -21.51 -6.75 -2.54
CA PHE A 53 -20.41 -6.20 -3.33
C PHE A 53 -19.69 -7.22 -4.22
N VAL A 54 -20.06 -8.50 -4.15
CA VAL A 54 -19.54 -9.60 -4.99
C VAL A 54 -20.69 -10.14 -5.84
N ARG A 55 -20.53 -10.16 -7.15
CA ARG A 55 -21.51 -10.74 -8.09
C ARG A 55 -21.17 -12.21 -8.34
N ASP A 56 -22.17 -13.00 -8.73
CA ASP A 56 -21.98 -14.42 -9.10
C ASP A 56 -20.96 -14.62 -10.25
N SER A 57 -20.79 -13.60 -11.11
CA SER A 57 -19.83 -13.61 -12.21
C SER A 57 -18.43 -13.11 -11.82
N ASP A 58 -18.25 -12.58 -10.60
CA ASP A 58 -16.97 -12.02 -10.18
C ASP A 58 -15.95 -13.15 -9.93
N MET A 59 -14.71 -12.93 -10.35
CA MET A 59 -13.63 -13.85 -10.07
C MET A 59 -13.20 -13.74 -8.61
N VAL A 60 -13.06 -14.89 -7.96
CA VAL A 60 -12.62 -15.01 -6.57
C VAL A 60 -11.45 -15.99 -6.47
N LEU A 61 -10.52 -15.72 -5.57
CA LEU A 61 -9.61 -16.75 -5.06
C LEU A 61 -10.34 -17.52 -3.96
N ALA A 62 -10.70 -18.77 -4.23
CA ALA A 62 -11.34 -19.63 -3.26
C ALA A 62 -10.29 -20.38 -2.44
N VAL A 63 -10.41 -20.35 -1.11
CA VAL A 63 -9.57 -21.11 -0.20
C VAL A 63 -10.45 -21.99 0.67
N LYS A 64 -10.14 -23.28 0.74
CA LYS A 64 -10.81 -24.23 1.62
C LYS A 64 -9.77 -24.98 2.45
N ILE A 65 -9.85 -24.81 3.76
CA ILE A 65 -9.00 -25.50 4.74
C ILE A 65 -9.91 -26.05 5.83
N ASN A 66 -9.77 -27.35 6.12
CA ASN A 66 -10.65 -28.06 7.05
C ASN A 66 -12.14 -27.90 6.66
N ASN A 67 -12.99 -27.50 7.62
CA ASN A 67 -14.41 -27.28 7.43
C ASN A 67 -14.78 -25.84 7.04
N GLU A 68 -13.78 -25.00 6.73
CA GLU A 68 -13.99 -23.60 6.38
C GLU A 68 -13.63 -23.34 4.92
N ALA A 69 -14.50 -22.62 4.22
CA ALA A 69 -14.30 -22.19 2.84
C ALA A 69 -14.61 -20.70 2.73
N VAL A 70 -13.67 -19.95 2.18
CA VAL A 70 -13.72 -18.50 2.04
C VAL A 70 -13.38 -18.10 0.61
N ALA A 71 -13.92 -16.97 0.17
CA ALA A 71 -13.70 -16.43 -1.16
C ALA A 71 -13.15 -15.01 -1.04
N TYR A 72 -12.01 -14.76 -1.67
CA TYR A 72 -11.39 -13.45 -1.75
C TYR A 72 -11.64 -12.85 -3.14
N PRO A 73 -12.50 -11.83 -3.29
CA PRO A 73 -12.77 -11.22 -4.59
C PRO A 73 -11.49 -10.61 -5.16
N VAL A 74 -11.14 -11.02 -6.38
CA VAL A 74 -9.90 -10.57 -7.04
C VAL A 74 -9.89 -9.05 -7.17
N ARG A 75 -11.04 -8.42 -7.39
CA ARG A 75 -11.16 -6.95 -7.42
C ARG A 75 -10.73 -6.27 -6.12
N LEU A 76 -11.02 -6.87 -4.96
CA LEU A 76 -10.64 -6.31 -3.66
C LEU A 76 -9.18 -6.63 -3.35
N MET A 77 -8.73 -7.85 -3.65
CA MET A 77 -7.32 -8.19 -3.59
C MET A 77 -6.50 -7.31 -4.52
N ALA A 78 -7.05 -6.84 -5.64
CA ALA A 78 -6.36 -5.95 -6.55
C ALA A 78 -6.04 -4.58 -6.00
N TYR A 79 -6.82 -4.14 -5.02
CA TYR A 79 -6.54 -2.90 -4.32
C TYR A 79 -5.64 -3.13 -3.10
N HIS A 80 -5.84 -4.22 -2.34
CA HIS A 80 -5.11 -4.45 -1.09
C HIS A 80 -3.83 -5.30 -1.25
N HIS A 81 -3.66 -5.96 -2.39
CA HIS A 81 -2.58 -6.87 -2.82
C HIS A 81 -2.31 -8.10 -1.94
N VAL A 82 -2.45 -7.97 -0.62
CA VAL A 82 -2.16 -9.00 0.36
C VAL A 82 -3.24 -9.00 1.43
N VAL A 83 -3.75 -10.19 1.74
CA VAL A 83 -4.70 -10.40 2.84
C VAL A 83 -4.11 -11.42 3.81
N ALA A 84 -3.78 -10.95 5.02
CA ALA A 84 -3.43 -11.83 6.13
C ALA A 84 -4.71 -12.39 6.77
N ASP A 85 -4.75 -13.69 7.00
CA ASP A 85 -5.97 -14.36 7.43
C ASP A 85 -5.69 -15.65 8.23
N THR A 86 -6.73 -16.21 8.83
CA THR A 86 -6.71 -17.55 9.44
C THR A 86 -7.94 -18.32 8.98
N VAL A 87 -7.74 -19.32 8.11
CA VAL A 87 -8.81 -20.14 7.53
C VAL A 87 -8.72 -21.54 8.09
N GLY A 88 -9.81 -22.03 8.66
CA GLY A 88 -9.87 -23.36 9.28
C GLY A 88 -8.85 -23.53 10.41
N GLY A 89 -8.49 -22.45 11.11
CA GLY A 89 -7.45 -22.43 12.14
C GLY A 89 -6.01 -22.40 11.61
N THR A 90 -5.81 -22.29 10.29
CA THR A 90 -4.48 -22.21 9.67
C THR A 90 -4.18 -20.77 9.23
N PRO A 91 -3.10 -20.13 9.72
CA PRO A 91 -2.69 -18.82 9.26
C PRO A 91 -2.27 -18.86 7.78
N ILE A 92 -2.79 -17.93 6.99
CA ILE A 92 -2.46 -17.81 5.56
C ILE A 92 -2.19 -16.35 5.17
N CYS A 93 -1.54 -16.19 4.02
CA CYS A 93 -1.33 -14.93 3.35
C CYS A 93 -1.83 -15.09 1.91
N ALA A 94 -3.03 -14.58 1.62
CA ALA A 94 -3.61 -14.64 0.29
C ALA A 94 -3.10 -13.48 -0.57
N THR A 95 -2.66 -13.79 -1.79
CA THR A 95 -2.15 -12.85 -2.80
C THR A 95 -2.55 -13.33 -4.20
N TYR A 96 -2.54 -12.44 -5.20
CA TYR A 96 -2.97 -12.73 -6.57
C TYR A 96 -2.08 -12.04 -7.62
#